data_AF-A0A8T2D7Y9-F1
#
_entry.id   AF-A0A8T2D7Y9-F1
#
_cell.length_a   1.000
_cell.length_b   1.000
_cell.length_c   1.000
_cell.angle_alpha   90.00
_cell.angle_beta   90.00
_cell.angle_gamma   90.00
#
_symmetry.space_group_name_H-M   'P 1'
#
loop_
_entity.id
_entity.type
_entity.pdbx_description
1 polymer ?
#
loop_
_entity_poly.entity_id
_entity_poly.type
_entity_poly.pdbx_seq_one_letter_code
_entity_poly.pdbx_strand_id
1 'polypeptide(L)'
;MNQRGKSNFESFLKSISISVCVKFHTEKRVGSSSSRGKAERVTKPHLVLSDIWSAYDKWSTFCVGVPLKLNDYSWTDATQYYAPTLSAMQIFTKKPFLDDGSSSSSRSFGEDCHLYFEYNETVSVDGLRLPLTMMVEELAKKHHGLNTLRTSDLSENSWFSITWSPATQIPSRQTLNQYFLTYHSLTPVIPETIPKGTEVELPAFGVLTTKLSGEVWNMPGTSDQEIINRHEEAAASWLGKLMFSHNDFDLFMAEKPKDLPFSSGHYEVVYGEW
;
A
#
# COMPACT_ATOMS: atom_id res chain seq x y z
N MET A 1 -14.04 29.74 -13.35
CA MET A 1 -13.78 28.90 -12.16
C MET A 1 -12.41 28.27 -12.35
N ASN A 2 -11.42 28.70 -11.56
CA ASN A 2 -10.02 28.28 -11.68
C ASN A 2 -9.90 26.77 -11.41
N GLN A 3 -9.49 25.98 -12.40
CA GLN A 3 -8.82 24.72 -12.12
C GLN A 3 -7.45 25.06 -11.53
N ARG A 4 -7.38 25.21 -10.20
CA ARG A 4 -6.12 25.04 -9.48
C ARG A 4 -5.67 23.61 -9.76
N GLY A 5 -4.55 23.50 -10.47
CA GLY A 5 -4.08 22.28 -11.10
C GLY A 5 -3.72 21.21 -10.08
N LYS A 6 -4.17 19.98 -10.35
CA LYS A 6 -3.53 18.78 -9.80
C LYS A 6 -2.21 18.57 -10.54
N SER A 7 -1.12 18.40 -9.81
CA SER A 7 0.20 18.10 -10.34
C SER A 7 0.29 16.68 -10.89
N ASN A 8 1.40 16.33 -11.55
CA ASN A 8 1.63 14.95 -11.99
C ASN A 8 1.82 13.99 -10.80
N PHE A 9 2.43 14.43 -9.70
CA PHE A 9 2.56 13.59 -8.51
C PHE A 9 1.20 13.32 -7.84
N GLU A 10 0.33 14.33 -7.74
CA GLU A 10 -1.04 14.12 -7.27
C GLU A 10 -1.86 13.25 -8.23
N SER A 11 -1.62 13.37 -9.54
CA SER A 11 -2.20 12.50 -10.55
C SER A 11 -1.78 11.04 -10.31
N PHE A 12 -0.50 10.79 -10.04
CA PHE A 12 0.00 9.47 -9.66
C PHE A 12 -0.72 8.93 -8.43
N LEU A 13 -0.71 9.67 -7.31
CA LEU A 13 -1.37 9.26 -6.05
C LEU A 13 -2.84 8.89 -6.27
N LYS A 14 -3.55 9.68 -7.07
CA LYS A 14 -4.95 9.42 -7.39
C LYS A 14 -5.11 8.17 -8.26
N SER A 15 -4.25 7.98 -9.26
CA SER A 15 -4.32 6.83 -10.18
C SER A 15 -4.06 5.49 -9.48
N ILE A 16 -3.23 5.47 -8.42
CA ILE A 16 -2.88 4.24 -7.71
C ILE A 16 -3.75 3.94 -6.48
N SER A 17 -4.70 4.82 -6.15
CA SER A 17 -5.60 4.59 -5.01
C SER A 17 -6.65 3.56 -5.42
N ILE A 18 -6.53 2.35 -4.88
CA ILE A 18 -7.52 1.30 -5.15
C ILE A 18 -8.82 1.59 -4.43
N SER A 19 -9.93 1.21 -5.07
CA SER A 19 -11.26 1.21 -4.50
C SER A 19 -11.73 -0.23 -4.36
N VAL A 20 -12.11 -0.63 -3.15
CA VAL A 20 -12.51 -2.02 -2.87
C VAL A 20 -13.97 -2.07 -2.45
N CYS A 21 -14.75 -2.88 -3.15
CA CYS A 21 -16.17 -3.10 -2.86
C CYS A 21 -16.37 -3.73 -1.48
N VAL A 22 -17.10 -3.05 -0.60
CA VAL A 22 -17.38 -3.58 0.74
C VAL A 22 -18.51 -4.60 0.69
N LYS A 23 -18.26 -5.77 1.28
CA LYS A 23 -19.26 -6.84 1.41
C LYS A 23 -20.03 -6.68 2.71
N PHE A 24 -21.23 -7.24 2.75
CA PHE A 24 -22.13 -7.12 3.90
C PHE A 24 -22.48 -8.49 4.45
N HIS A 25 -22.22 -8.71 5.75
CA HIS A 25 -22.63 -9.92 6.44
C HIS A 25 -23.82 -9.61 7.35
N THR A 26 -24.81 -10.51 7.37
CA THR A 26 -25.98 -10.38 8.25
C THR A 26 -25.77 -11.22 9.50
N GLU A 27 -25.52 -10.56 10.65
CA GLU A 27 -25.48 -11.26 11.93
C GLU A 27 -26.89 -11.34 12.53
N LYS A 28 -27.25 -12.51 13.06
CA LYS A 28 -28.43 -12.64 13.93
C LYS A 28 -27.98 -12.37 15.36
N ARG A 29 -28.49 -11.32 16.00
CA ARG A 29 -28.39 -11.18 17.47
C ARG A 29 -29.09 -12.38 18.11
N VAL A 30 -28.35 -13.21 18.83
CA VAL A 30 -28.93 -14.19 19.75
C VAL A 30 -29.41 -13.39 20.97
N GLY A 31 -30.69 -13.03 20.98
CA GLY A 31 -31.28 -12.40 22.15
C GLY A 31 -31.40 -13.41 23.28
N SER A 32 -30.88 -13.06 24.47
CA SER A 32 -31.27 -13.73 25.71
C SER A 32 -32.78 -13.67 25.84
N SER A 33 -33.38 -14.82 26.12
CA SER A 33 -34.83 -15.05 26.10
C SER A 33 -35.70 -13.96 26.72
N SER A 34 -36.90 -13.83 26.15
CA SER A 34 -38.10 -13.12 26.62
C SER A 34 -38.34 -11.69 26.13
N SER A 35 -38.67 -11.55 24.84
CA SER A 35 -39.84 -10.78 24.39
C SER A 35 -39.98 -10.89 22.86
N ARG A 36 -41.21 -10.87 22.35
CA ARG A 36 -41.58 -10.92 20.91
C ARG A 36 -41.18 -9.61 20.18
N GLY A 37 -39.90 -9.25 20.20
CA GLY A 37 -39.33 -8.26 19.30
C GLY A 37 -38.77 -8.94 18.05
N LYS A 38 -39.04 -8.41 16.85
CA LYS A 38 -38.34 -8.84 15.62
C LYS A 38 -36.84 -8.74 15.89
N ALA A 39 -36.11 -9.85 15.75
CA ALA A 39 -34.66 -9.85 15.87
C ALA A 39 -34.08 -8.82 14.88
N GLU A 40 -33.50 -7.75 15.41
CA GLU A 40 -32.87 -6.70 14.63
C GLU A 40 -31.64 -7.32 13.94
N ARG A 41 -31.72 -7.44 12.61
CA ARG A 41 -30.63 -7.95 11.77
C ARG A 41 -29.66 -6.80 11.53
N VAL A 42 -28.56 -6.76 12.28
CA VAL A 42 -27.49 -5.79 12.02
C VAL A 42 -26.68 -6.32 10.85
N THR A 43 -26.68 -5.57 9.75
CA THR A 43 -25.84 -5.85 8.59
C THR A 43 -24.55 -5.10 8.79
N LYS A 44 -23.42 -5.78 8.97
CA LYS A 44 -22.12 -5.13 9.15
C LYS A 44 -21.31 -5.19 7.85
N PRO A 45 -20.66 -4.08 7.46
CA PRO A 45 -19.69 -4.11 6.39
C PRO A 45 -18.47 -4.94 6.81
N HIS A 46 -17.93 -5.72 5.88
CA HIS A 46 -16.69 -6.46 6.06
C HIS A 46 -15.89 -6.48 4.77
N LEU A 47 -14.57 -6.53 4.91
CA LEU A 47 -13.62 -6.65 3.83
C LEU A 47 -12.67 -7.81 4.13
N VAL A 48 -12.48 -8.71 3.17
CA VAL A 48 -11.52 -9.83 3.26
C VAL A 48 -10.25 -9.44 2.50
N LEU A 49 -9.08 -9.90 2.94
CA LEU A 49 -7.82 -9.61 2.25
C LEU A 49 -7.85 -10.01 0.76
N SER A 50 -8.51 -11.12 0.41
CA SER A 50 -8.70 -11.51 -0.99
C SER A 50 -9.38 -10.43 -1.84
N ASP A 51 -10.30 -9.65 -1.25
CA ASP A 51 -10.99 -8.57 -1.96
C ASP A 51 -10.04 -7.41 -2.29
N ILE A 52 -9.04 -7.16 -1.42
CA ILE A 52 -7.99 -6.15 -1.66
C ILE A 52 -7.09 -6.62 -2.81
N TRP A 53 -6.66 -7.88 -2.80
CA TRP A 53 -5.77 -8.41 -3.84
C TRP A 53 -6.45 -8.44 -5.20
N SER A 54 -7.71 -8.86 -5.26
CA SER A 54 -8.49 -8.85 -6.51
C SER A 54 -8.69 -7.44 -7.09
N ALA A 55 -8.64 -6.38 -6.27
CA ALA A 55 -8.68 -5.00 -6.77
C ALA A 55 -7.44 -4.66 -7.63
N TYR A 56 -6.33 -5.38 -7.45
CA TYR A 56 -5.11 -5.22 -8.25
C TYR A 56 -5.06 -6.10 -9.49
N ASP A 57 -5.96 -7.07 -9.70
CA ASP A 57 -5.89 -8.06 -10.81
C ASP A 57 -5.71 -7.39 -12.18
N LYS A 58 -6.51 -6.35 -12.44
CA LYS A 58 -6.44 -5.60 -13.68
C LYS A 58 -5.11 -4.87 -13.82
N TRP A 59 -4.62 -4.24 -12.76
CA TRP A 59 -3.37 -3.47 -12.81
C TRP A 59 -2.14 -4.37 -12.88
N SER A 60 -2.16 -5.55 -12.25
CA SER A 60 -1.10 -6.55 -12.39
C SER A 60 -1.01 -7.12 -13.80
N THR A 61 -2.11 -7.13 -14.56
CA THR A 61 -2.13 -7.62 -15.96
C THR A 61 -1.86 -6.52 -16.98
N PHE A 62 -2.49 -5.35 -16.81
CA PHE A 62 -2.55 -4.30 -17.84
C PHE A 62 -1.82 -3.01 -17.47
N CYS A 63 -1.11 -2.99 -16.34
CA CYS A 63 -0.57 -1.77 -15.72
C CYS A 63 -1.67 -0.77 -15.32
N VAL A 64 -1.27 0.25 -14.55
CA VAL A 64 -2.10 1.42 -14.24
C VAL A 64 -1.65 2.61 -15.07
N GLY A 65 -2.58 3.35 -15.66
CA GLY A 65 -2.29 4.57 -16.41
C GLY A 65 -2.31 5.81 -15.51
N VAL A 66 -1.26 6.62 -15.61
CA VAL A 66 -1.10 7.89 -14.90
C VAL A 66 -1.07 9.02 -15.93
N PRO A 67 -2.13 9.84 -16.01
CA PRO A 67 -2.13 11.02 -16.88
C PRO A 67 -1.04 12.01 -16.45
N LEU A 68 -0.30 12.51 -17.42
CA LEU A 68 0.82 13.43 -17.27
C LEU A 68 0.62 14.68 -18.11
N LYS A 69 0.91 15.81 -17.47
CA LYS A 69 1.14 17.10 -18.11
C LYS A 69 2.63 17.25 -18.36
N LEU A 70 3.02 17.28 -19.62
CA LEU A 70 4.41 17.51 -20.01
C LEU A 70 4.56 19.00 -20.37
N ASN A 71 5.69 19.60 -19.99
CA ASN A 71 6.00 21.00 -20.32
C ASN A 71 6.43 21.19 -21.78
N ASP A 72 6.28 20.17 -22.63
CA ASP A 72 6.56 20.33 -24.05
C ASP A 72 5.49 21.24 -24.68
N TYR A 73 5.84 22.03 -25.68
CA TYR A 73 4.92 22.93 -26.38
C TYR A 73 3.84 22.17 -27.19
N SER A 74 3.58 20.90 -26.87
CA SER A 74 2.62 20.02 -27.51
C SER A 74 1.28 20.09 -26.78
N TRP A 75 0.19 20.22 -27.54
CA TRP A 75 -1.17 20.39 -27.02
C TRP A 75 -1.82 19.08 -26.53
N THR A 76 -1.03 18.07 -26.15
CA THR A 76 -1.56 16.73 -25.85
C THR A 76 -0.94 16.12 -24.61
N ASP A 77 -1.79 15.84 -23.62
CA ASP A 77 -1.44 15.05 -22.44
C ASP A 77 -0.91 13.66 -22.83
N ALA A 78 0.01 13.12 -22.03
CA ALA A 78 0.52 11.75 -22.16
C ALA A 78 0.05 10.88 -20.98
N THR A 79 -0.03 9.57 -21.16
CA THR A 79 -0.31 8.63 -20.07
C THR A 79 0.91 7.74 -19.85
N GLN A 80 1.50 7.79 -18.67
CA GLN A 80 2.57 6.88 -18.26
C GLN A 80 1.96 5.67 -17.55
N TYR A 81 2.31 4.47 -18.00
CA TYR A 81 1.85 3.22 -17.41
C TYR A 81 2.85 2.69 -16.39
N TYR A 82 2.33 2.06 -15.34
CA TYR A 82 3.08 1.48 -14.23
C TYR A 82 2.64 0.06 -13.91
N ALA A 83 3.60 -0.84 -13.73
CA ALA A 83 3.36 -2.23 -13.31
C ALA A 83 3.56 -2.36 -11.78
N PRO A 84 2.56 -2.87 -11.03
CA PRO A 84 2.71 -3.10 -9.60
C PRO A 84 3.36 -4.46 -9.29
N THR A 85 4.36 -4.43 -8.40
CA THR A 85 4.98 -5.63 -7.82
C THR A 85 4.99 -5.53 -6.29
N LEU A 86 4.75 -6.66 -5.60
CA LEU A 86 4.78 -6.68 -4.14
C LEU A 86 6.21 -6.44 -3.65
N SER A 87 6.37 -5.53 -2.70
CA SER A 87 7.68 -5.09 -2.21
C SER A 87 7.94 -5.54 -0.77
N ALA A 88 6.96 -5.33 0.12
CA ALA A 88 6.97 -5.89 1.47
C ALA A 88 5.55 -6.02 2.01
N MET A 89 5.37 -6.83 3.05
CA MET A 89 4.08 -6.96 3.73
C MET A 89 4.30 -7.46 5.15
N GLN A 90 3.59 -6.89 6.12
CA GLN A 90 3.42 -7.49 7.45
C GLN A 90 1.95 -7.51 7.81
N ILE A 91 1.47 -8.68 8.25
CA ILE A 91 0.10 -8.87 8.69
C ILE A 91 0.13 -9.23 10.16
N PHE A 92 -0.52 -8.40 10.95
CA PHE A 92 -0.69 -8.60 12.37
C PHE A 92 -2.16 -8.88 12.66
N THR A 93 -2.41 -9.84 13.54
CA THR A 93 -3.76 -10.27 13.91
C THR A 93 -4.04 -9.90 15.36
N LYS A 94 -5.29 -9.54 15.67
CA LYS A 94 -5.71 -9.21 17.04
C LYS A 94 -5.64 -10.40 17.99
N LYS A 95 -5.77 -11.60 17.43
CA LYS A 95 -5.63 -12.87 18.13
C LYS A 95 -4.72 -13.76 17.30
N PRO A 96 -3.90 -14.63 17.91
CA PRO A 96 -3.04 -15.53 17.16
C PRO A 96 -3.84 -16.30 16.10
N PHE A 97 -3.43 -16.17 14.84
CA PHE A 97 -3.95 -16.93 13.72
C PHE A 97 -2.88 -17.92 13.28
N LEU A 98 -3.24 -19.19 13.11
CA LEU A 98 -2.32 -20.25 12.76
C LEU A 98 -2.73 -20.87 11.42
N ASP A 99 -1.77 -20.99 10.51
CA ASP A 99 -1.88 -21.92 9.39
C ASP A 99 -1.70 -23.36 9.90
N ASP A 100 -2.41 -24.32 9.30
CA ASP A 100 -2.26 -25.74 9.64
C ASP A 100 -0.78 -26.16 9.51
N GLY A 101 -0.17 -26.56 10.63
CA GLY A 101 1.23 -27.00 10.69
C GLY A 101 2.29 -25.91 10.87
N SER A 102 1.91 -24.65 11.07
CA SER A 102 2.86 -23.54 11.27
C SER A 102 3.02 -23.19 12.76
N SER A 103 4.26 -23.10 13.24
CA SER A 103 4.56 -22.62 14.59
C SER A 103 4.47 -21.08 14.63
N SER A 104 3.71 -20.52 15.57
CA SER A 104 3.58 -19.05 15.67
C SER A 104 4.95 -18.41 15.89
N SER A 105 5.37 -17.53 14.99
CA SER A 105 6.47 -16.63 15.32
C SER A 105 6.02 -15.72 16.47
N SER A 106 6.79 -15.68 17.55
CA SER A 106 6.45 -15.08 18.84
C SER A 106 6.51 -13.54 18.86
N ARG A 107 6.70 -12.89 17.70
CA ARG A 107 6.75 -11.43 17.61
C ARG A 107 5.33 -10.88 17.80
N SER A 108 5.07 -10.39 19.01
CA SER A 108 3.87 -9.67 19.37
C SER A 108 4.21 -8.19 19.61
N PHE A 109 3.36 -7.31 19.09
CA PHE A 109 3.48 -5.87 19.23
C PHE A 109 2.42 -5.38 20.23
N GLY A 110 2.52 -5.83 21.48
CA GLY A 110 1.46 -5.67 22.49
C GLY A 110 0.45 -6.83 22.51
N GLU A 111 -0.56 -6.72 23.37
CA GLU A 111 -1.49 -7.82 23.67
C GLU A 111 -2.41 -8.22 22.51
N ASP A 112 -2.74 -7.27 21.61
CA ASP A 112 -3.67 -7.48 20.48
C ASP A 112 -2.98 -7.33 19.10
N CYS A 113 -1.70 -7.73 18.98
CA CYS A 113 -0.96 -7.56 17.74
C CYS A 113 0.06 -8.69 17.51
N HIS A 114 -0.42 -9.83 17.02
CA HIS A 114 0.40 -11.02 16.77
C HIS A 114 0.82 -11.07 15.30
N LEU A 115 2.13 -11.14 15.03
CA LEU A 115 2.64 -11.29 13.67
C LEU A 115 2.20 -12.64 13.09
N TYR A 116 1.39 -12.57 12.03
CA TYR A 116 0.95 -13.72 11.27
C TYR A 116 1.86 -13.98 10.08
N PHE A 117 2.14 -12.94 9.29
CA PHE A 117 2.88 -13.07 8.04
C PHE A 117 3.81 -11.87 7.83
N GLU A 118 5.00 -12.14 7.29
CA GLU A 118 6.00 -11.14 6.93
C GLU A 118 6.64 -11.52 5.59
N TYR A 119 6.77 -10.54 4.69
CA TYR A 119 7.44 -10.66 3.41
C TYR A 119 8.27 -9.41 3.14
N ASN A 120 9.48 -9.62 2.60
CA ASN A 120 10.41 -8.57 2.18
C ASN A 120 11.05 -9.04 0.87
N GLU A 121 10.79 -8.33 -0.22
CA GLU A 121 11.34 -8.65 -1.54
C GLU A 121 12.88 -8.54 -1.51
N THR A 122 13.56 -9.50 -2.09
CA THR A 122 15.02 -9.57 -2.15
C THR A 122 15.56 -9.42 -3.57
N VAL A 123 14.71 -9.65 -4.58
CA VAL A 123 15.04 -9.38 -5.98
C VAL A 123 15.09 -7.87 -6.18
N SER A 124 16.13 -7.33 -6.81
CA SER A 124 16.23 -5.89 -7.11
C SER A 124 15.02 -5.37 -7.90
N VAL A 125 14.75 -4.06 -7.82
CA VAL A 125 13.64 -3.39 -8.54
C VAL A 125 13.78 -3.47 -10.07
N ASP A 126 15.02 -3.60 -10.55
CA ASP A 126 15.33 -3.82 -11.98
C ASP A 126 15.36 -5.31 -12.35
N GLY A 127 15.13 -6.20 -11.38
CA GLY A 127 15.07 -7.64 -11.59
C GLY A 127 13.72 -8.11 -12.13
N LEU A 128 13.63 -9.41 -12.46
CA LEU A 128 12.39 -10.04 -12.89
C LEU A 128 11.53 -10.40 -11.68
N ARG A 129 10.63 -9.49 -11.30
CA ARG A 129 9.62 -9.71 -10.25
C ARG A 129 8.31 -10.21 -10.84
N LEU A 130 7.60 -11.04 -10.07
CA LEU A 130 6.24 -11.45 -10.44
C LEU A 130 5.27 -10.28 -10.33
N PRO A 131 4.24 -10.21 -11.18
CA PRO A 131 3.12 -9.29 -10.98
C PRO A 131 2.53 -9.45 -9.58
N LEU A 132 2.09 -8.34 -8.97
CA LEU A 132 1.62 -8.32 -7.58
C LEU A 132 0.65 -9.46 -7.23
N THR A 133 -0.41 -9.66 -8.01
CA THR A 133 -1.43 -10.67 -7.68
C THR A 133 -0.91 -12.10 -7.79
N MET A 134 -0.06 -12.39 -8.78
CA MET A 134 0.61 -13.69 -8.88
C MET A 134 1.52 -13.94 -7.67
N MET A 135 2.27 -12.94 -7.22
CA MET A 135 3.12 -13.09 -6.05
C MET A 135 2.30 -13.38 -4.79
N VAL A 136 1.20 -12.64 -4.58
CA VAL A 136 0.30 -12.85 -3.46
C VAL A 136 -0.36 -14.23 -3.51
N GLU A 137 -0.76 -14.71 -4.69
CA GLU A 137 -1.29 -16.06 -4.88
C GLU A 137 -0.27 -17.14 -4.48
N GLU A 138 0.99 -17.03 -4.89
CA GLU A 138 2.05 -17.96 -4.49
C GLU A 138 2.27 -18.00 -2.98
N LEU A 139 2.25 -16.83 -2.33
CA LEU A 139 2.34 -16.73 -0.87
C LEU A 139 1.11 -17.35 -0.19
N ALA A 140 -0.08 -17.12 -0.74
CA ALA A 140 -1.34 -17.57 -0.16
C ALA A 140 -1.53 -19.10 -0.21
N LYS A 141 -0.81 -19.80 -1.11
CA LYS A 141 -0.76 -21.28 -1.13
C LYS A 141 -0.21 -21.86 0.18
N LYS A 142 0.69 -21.13 0.84
CA LYS A 142 1.30 -21.53 2.12
C LYS A 142 0.66 -20.83 3.32
N HIS A 143 0.14 -19.62 3.10
CA HIS A 143 -0.41 -18.74 4.13
C HIS A 143 -1.86 -18.40 3.81
N HIS A 144 -2.80 -19.27 4.19
CA HIS A 144 -4.19 -19.16 3.78
C HIS A 144 -4.90 -17.94 4.37
N GLY A 145 -4.38 -17.39 5.47
CA GLY A 145 -4.80 -16.12 6.05
C GLY A 145 -4.76 -14.97 5.04
N LEU A 146 -3.86 -15.00 4.05
CA LEU A 146 -3.79 -14.00 2.98
C LEU A 146 -5.06 -13.91 2.14
N ASN A 147 -5.87 -14.98 2.10
CA ASN A 147 -7.14 -15.01 1.37
C ASN A 147 -8.38 -15.03 2.28
N THR A 148 -8.21 -15.21 3.59
CA THR A 148 -9.32 -15.52 4.50
C THR A 148 -9.47 -14.53 5.65
N LEU A 149 -8.39 -13.86 6.07
CA LEU A 149 -8.46 -12.86 7.13
C LEU A 149 -9.31 -11.67 6.70
N ARG A 150 -10.18 -11.22 7.60
CA ARG A 150 -10.94 -9.99 7.42
C ARG A 150 -10.13 -8.82 7.98
N THR A 151 -10.34 -7.62 7.45
CA THR A 151 -9.73 -6.41 8.00
C THR A 151 -10.09 -6.18 9.47
N SER A 152 -11.25 -6.68 9.93
CA SER A 152 -11.63 -6.66 11.34
C SER A 152 -10.78 -7.57 12.25
N ASP A 153 -10.19 -8.63 11.69
CA ASP A 153 -9.32 -9.57 12.40
C ASP A 153 -7.88 -9.03 12.54
N LEU A 154 -7.53 -8.02 11.74
CA LEU A 154 -6.20 -7.42 11.69
C LEU A 154 -6.00 -6.35 12.77
N SER A 155 -4.77 -6.23 13.22
CA SER A 155 -4.28 -5.07 13.96
C SER A 155 -4.01 -3.90 13.01
N GLU A 156 -4.13 -2.67 13.52
CA GLU A 156 -3.86 -1.42 12.78
C GLU A 156 -2.43 -1.33 12.24
N ASN A 157 -1.52 -2.14 12.79
CA ASN A 157 -0.14 -2.25 12.31
C ASN A 157 0.01 -3.11 11.06
N SER A 158 -1.08 -3.63 10.46
CA SER A 158 -1.01 -4.45 9.23
C SER A 158 -0.91 -3.58 7.98
N TRP A 159 0.09 -3.85 7.15
CA TRP A 159 0.43 -3.03 5.99
C TRP A 159 1.06 -3.84 4.88
N PHE A 160 1.11 -3.24 3.69
CA PHE A 160 1.87 -3.75 2.55
C PHE A 160 2.47 -2.61 1.73
N SER A 161 3.51 -2.94 0.96
CA SER A 161 4.23 -2.04 0.07
C SER A 161 4.25 -2.56 -1.35
N ILE A 162 4.15 -1.64 -2.30
CA ILE A 162 4.16 -1.89 -3.74
C ILE A 162 5.28 -1.06 -4.38
N THR A 163 6.07 -1.71 -5.22
CA THR A 163 6.97 -1.05 -6.17
C THR A 163 6.25 -0.92 -7.51
N TRP A 164 6.16 0.33 -8.00
CA TRP A 164 5.56 0.69 -9.28
C TRP A 164 6.67 0.94 -10.30
N SER A 165 6.89 -0.04 -11.16
CA SER A 165 7.91 0.05 -12.21
C SER A 165 7.34 0.73 -13.45
N PRO A 166 8.06 1.69 -14.06
CA PRO A 166 7.61 2.35 -15.28
C PRO A 166 7.53 1.34 -16.42
N ALA A 167 6.42 1.34 -17.15
CA ALA A 167 6.19 0.50 -18.32
C ALA A 167 6.29 1.33 -19.62
N THR A 168 5.14 1.70 -20.21
CA THR A 168 5.08 2.45 -21.48
C THR A 168 4.45 3.83 -21.31
N GLN A 169 4.79 4.77 -22.18
CA GLN A 169 4.14 6.08 -22.26
C GLN A 169 3.34 6.18 -23.56
N ILE A 170 2.08 6.63 -23.49
CA ILE A 170 1.19 6.76 -24.65
C ILE A 170 0.55 8.16 -24.67
N PRO A 171 0.77 8.97 -25.74
CA PRO A 171 1.79 8.78 -26.76
C PRO A 171 3.20 8.80 -26.15
N SER A 172 4.16 8.15 -26.81
CA SER A 172 5.56 8.22 -26.41
C SER A 172 6.11 9.63 -26.69
N ARG A 173 6.55 10.32 -25.64
CA ARG A 173 7.08 11.69 -25.72
C ARG A 173 8.51 11.75 -25.21
N GLN A 174 8.77 11.10 -24.08
CA GLN A 174 10.08 11.02 -23.45
C GLN A 174 10.21 9.77 -22.60
N THR A 175 11.44 9.33 -22.36
CA THR A 175 11.70 8.21 -21.45
C THR A 175 11.56 8.68 -20.00
N LEU A 176 10.57 8.17 -19.30
CA LEU A 176 10.38 8.38 -17.87
C LEU A 176 10.78 7.11 -17.11
N ASN A 177 11.93 7.15 -16.43
CA ASN A 177 12.39 6.03 -15.60
C ASN A 177 12.16 6.29 -14.10
N GLN A 178 10.99 6.84 -13.78
CA GLN A 178 10.63 7.15 -12.40
C GLN A 178 9.96 5.93 -11.79
N TYR A 179 10.57 5.33 -10.77
CA TYR A 179 9.93 4.30 -9.95
C TYR A 179 9.29 4.94 -8.72
N PHE A 180 8.24 4.31 -8.22
CA PHE A 180 7.61 4.69 -6.97
C PHE A 180 7.55 3.49 -6.03
N LEU A 181 7.81 3.73 -4.76
CA LEU A 181 7.57 2.77 -3.68
C LEU A 181 6.44 3.31 -2.82
N THR A 182 5.40 2.52 -2.56
CA THR A 182 4.19 3.02 -1.87
C THR A 182 3.77 2.10 -0.75
N TYR A 183 3.25 2.66 0.33
CA TYR A 183 2.86 1.96 1.55
C TYR A 183 1.39 2.17 1.85
N HIS A 184 0.69 1.08 2.17
CA HIS A 184 -0.76 1.03 2.29
C HIS A 184 -1.17 0.30 3.56
N SER A 185 -2.20 0.80 4.23
CA SER A 185 -2.80 0.13 5.40
C SER A 185 -3.76 -0.97 4.95
N LEU A 186 -3.74 -2.12 5.63
CA LEU A 186 -4.72 -3.19 5.46
C LEU A 186 -5.95 -3.04 6.38
N THR A 187 -6.01 -1.95 7.14
CA THR A 187 -7.11 -1.64 8.07
C THR A 187 -7.76 -0.30 7.73
N PRO A 188 -8.44 -0.21 6.56
CA PRO A 188 -9.09 1.04 6.18
C PRO A 188 -10.25 1.36 7.14
N VAL A 189 -10.52 2.65 7.32
CA VAL A 189 -11.66 3.12 8.11
C VAL A 189 -12.94 2.89 7.29
N ILE A 190 -13.76 1.93 7.73
CA ILE A 190 -15.05 1.62 7.08
C ILE A 190 -16.17 2.24 7.93
N PRO A 191 -16.95 3.21 7.40
CA PRO A 191 -18.07 3.78 8.16
C PRO A 191 -19.13 2.70 8.46
N GLU A 192 -19.71 2.74 9.66
CA GLU A 192 -20.69 1.73 10.11
C GLU A 192 -21.97 1.70 9.26
N THR A 193 -22.32 2.83 8.64
CA THR A 193 -23.51 3.00 7.80
C THR A 193 -23.10 3.40 6.39
N ILE A 194 -22.89 2.40 5.54
CA ILE A 194 -22.63 2.61 4.11
C ILE A 194 -23.71 1.96 3.25
N PRO A 195 -24.15 2.62 2.15
CA PRO A 195 -24.98 1.99 1.13
C PRO A 195 -24.37 0.69 0.61
N LYS A 196 -25.21 -0.27 0.21
CA LYS A 196 -24.71 -1.46 -0.49
C LYS A 196 -24.01 -1.05 -1.79
N GLY A 197 -22.84 -1.65 -2.04
CA GLY A 197 -22.01 -1.32 -3.20
C GLY A 197 -21.11 -0.10 -3.00
N THR A 198 -20.97 0.41 -1.77
CA THR A 198 -19.96 1.43 -1.47
C THR A 198 -18.57 0.83 -1.57
N GLU A 199 -17.69 1.54 -2.25
CA GLU A 199 -16.26 1.21 -2.31
C GLU A 199 -15.52 1.99 -1.24
N VAL A 200 -14.50 1.36 -0.66
CA VAL A 200 -13.57 2.00 0.29
C VAL A 200 -12.25 2.19 -0.42
N GLU A 201 -11.75 3.41 -0.41
CA GLU A 201 -10.44 3.74 -0.95
C GLU A 201 -9.34 3.30 0.04
N LEU A 202 -8.27 2.69 -0.48
CA LEU A 202 -7.04 2.46 0.26
C LEU A 202 -5.96 3.37 -0.34
N PRO A 203 -5.80 4.59 0.18
CA PRO A 203 -4.74 5.50 -0.27
C PRO A 203 -3.39 5.08 0.30
N ALA A 204 -2.33 5.41 -0.44
CA ALA A 204 -0.97 5.28 0.07
C ALA A 204 -0.74 6.30 1.20
N PHE A 205 -0.28 5.85 2.36
CA PHE A 205 0.14 6.75 3.45
C PHE A 205 1.60 7.16 3.32
N GLY A 206 2.44 6.33 2.69
CA GLY A 206 3.85 6.59 2.44
C GLY A 206 4.21 6.35 0.98
N VAL A 207 5.10 7.18 0.44
CA VAL A 207 5.56 7.14 -0.96
C VAL A 207 7.01 7.59 -1.03
N LEU A 208 7.84 6.87 -1.77
CA LEU A 208 9.19 7.29 -2.15
C LEU A 208 9.31 7.34 -3.66
N THR A 209 10.16 8.25 -4.13
CA THR A 209 10.58 8.38 -5.52
C THR A 209 12.07 8.11 -5.65
N THR A 210 12.50 7.47 -6.74
CA THR A 210 13.91 7.43 -7.13
C THR A 210 14.46 8.85 -7.38
N LYS A 211 15.79 9.02 -7.38
CA LYS A 211 16.48 10.33 -7.40
C LYS A 211 16.15 11.27 -8.58
N LEU A 212 15.39 10.83 -9.57
CA LEU A 212 15.07 11.56 -10.80
C LEU A 212 13.70 12.25 -10.77
N SER A 213 13.30 12.84 -9.64
CA SER A 213 12.14 13.73 -9.56
C SER A 213 12.44 15.07 -10.23
N GLY A 214 12.69 15.04 -11.55
CA GLY A 214 12.78 16.21 -12.39
C GLY A 214 11.46 16.98 -12.42
N GLU A 215 11.43 18.08 -13.18
CA GLU A 215 10.28 19.01 -13.22
C GLU A 215 8.94 18.35 -13.63
N VAL A 216 8.99 17.15 -14.21
CA VAL A 216 7.80 16.36 -14.55
C VAL A 216 7.04 15.94 -13.30
N TRP A 217 7.72 15.40 -12.29
CA TRP A 217 7.06 14.86 -11.09
C TRP A 217 7.07 15.86 -9.93
N ASN A 218 8.10 16.68 -9.85
CA ASN A 218 8.19 17.80 -8.94
C ASN A 218 7.95 19.09 -9.70
N MET A 219 6.68 19.43 -9.94
CA MET A 219 6.33 20.54 -10.82
C MET A 219 6.63 21.89 -10.15
N PRO A 220 7.38 22.80 -10.79
CA PRO A 220 7.65 24.11 -10.20
C PRO A 220 6.37 24.89 -9.87
N GLY A 221 6.28 25.44 -8.65
CA GLY A 221 5.13 26.22 -8.20
C GLY A 221 3.95 25.42 -7.65
N THR A 222 4.10 24.09 -7.49
CA THR A 222 3.16 23.22 -6.76
C THR A 222 3.70 22.86 -5.37
N SER A 223 2.91 22.16 -4.57
CA SER A 223 3.32 21.60 -3.27
C SER A 223 3.95 20.20 -3.38
N ASP A 224 4.39 19.76 -4.57
CA ASP A 224 4.83 18.38 -4.81
C ASP A 224 5.99 17.98 -3.91
N GLN A 225 7.02 18.82 -3.81
CA GLN A 225 8.18 18.53 -2.95
C GLN A 225 7.77 18.33 -1.47
N GLU A 226 6.89 19.19 -0.95
CA GLU A 226 6.40 19.09 0.43
C GLU A 226 5.57 17.81 0.63
N ILE A 227 4.77 17.45 -0.38
CA ILE A 227 3.96 16.23 -0.33
C ILE A 227 4.84 14.98 -0.36
N ILE A 228 5.83 14.94 -1.26
CA ILE A 228 6.83 13.87 -1.35
C ILE A 228 7.54 13.73 0.00
N ASN A 229 8.12 14.80 0.54
CA ASN A 229 8.86 14.76 1.80
C ASN A 229 8.02 14.18 2.96
N ARG A 230 6.75 14.60 3.09
CA ARG A 230 5.85 14.09 4.13
C ARG A 230 5.56 12.60 3.97
N HIS A 231 5.39 12.13 2.74
CA HIS A 231 5.14 10.72 2.46
C HIS A 231 6.39 9.86 2.72
N GLU A 232 7.58 10.38 2.44
CA GLU A 232 8.84 9.71 2.75
C GLU A 232 9.06 9.61 4.26
N GLU A 233 8.80 10.69 4.99
CA GLU A 233 8.86 10.71 6.46
C GLU A 233 7.82 9.75 7.07
N ALA A 234 6.60 9.71 6.53
CA ALA A 234 5.56 8.78 6.98
C ALA A 234 5.97 7.32 6.78
N ALA A 235 6.58 6.98 5.63
CA ALA A 235 7.11 5.63 5.39
C ALA A 235 8.26 5.29 6.35
N ALA A 236 9.23 6.19 6.53
CA ALA A 236 10.36 5.99 7.43
C ALA A 236 9.91 5.82 8.89
N SER A 237 8.99 6.67 9.35
CA SER A 237 8.41 6.60 10.69
C SER A 237 7.66 5.29 10.92
N TRP A 238 6.88 4.84 9.92
CA TRP A 238 6.16 3.57 9.99
C TRP A 238 7.10 2.37 10.11
N LEU A 239 8.13 2.31 9.27
CA LEU A 239 9.16 1.27 9.33
C LEU A 239 9.91 1.27 10.66
N GLY A 240 10.30 2.46 11.14
CA GLY A 240 10.95 2.64 12.44
C GLY A 240 10.08 2.18 13.61
N LYS A 241 8.78 2.52 13.60
CA LYS A 241 7.80 2.05 14.59
C LYS A 241 7.77 0.53 14.67
N LEU A 242 7.79 -0.15 13.52
CA LEU A 242 7.67 -1.61 13.45
C LEU A 242 9.03 -2.34 13.53
N MET A 243 10.14 -1.59 13.62
CA MET A 243 11.50 -2.12 13.57
C MET A 243 11.74 -3.05 12.36
N PHE A 244 11.15 -2.71 11.22
CA PHE A 244 11.25 -3.51 9.99
C PHE A 244 12.28 -2.90 9.05
N SER A 245 13.30 -3.67 8.69
CA SER A 245 14.23 -3.31 7.60
C SER A 245 13.61 -3.72 6.27
N HIS A 246 13.53 -2.77 5.34
CA HIS A 246 12.85 -2.95 4.06
C HIS A 246 13.83 -2.75 2.91
N ASN A 247 14.08 -3.80 2.14
CA ASN A 247 15.14 -3.80 1.13
C ASN A 247 14.93 -2.74 0.06
N ASP A 248 13.70 -2.60 -0.46
CA ASP A 248 13.40 -1.60 -1.48
C ASP A 248 13.47 -0.18 -0.93
N PHE A 249 13.08 0.03 0.33
CA PHE A 249 13.25 1.35 0.96
C PHE A 249 14.72 1.74 1.00
N ASP A 250 15.59 0.82 1.44
CA ASP A 250 17.02 1.07 1.54
C ASP A 250 17.63 1.36 0.16
N LEU A 251 17.18 0.67 -0.90
CA LEU A 251 17.59 0.95 -2.29
C LEU A 251 17.14 2.34 -2.74
N PHE A 252 15.86 2.70 -2.57
CA PHE A 252 15.33 4.01 -2.93
C PHE A 252 16.03 5.14 -2.18
N MET A 253 16.37 4.93 -0.91
CA MET A 253 17.09 5.92 -0.11
C MET A 253 18.58 6.02 -0.49
N ALA A 254 19.22 4.90 -0.82
CA ALA A 254 20.62 4.88 -1.27
C ALA A 254 20.83 5.64 -2.59
N GLU A 255 19.81 5.69 -3.45
CA GLU A 255 19.88 6.49 -4.67
C GLU A 255 19.95 7.98 -4.38
N LYS A 256 19.32 8.49 -3.31
CA LYS A 256 19.19 9.93 -3.05
C LYS A 256 20.53 10.61 -2.72
N PRO A 257 20.70 11.91 -3.03
CA PRO A 257 21.90 12.65 -2.64
C PRO A 257 22.01 12.71 -1.11
N LYS A 258 23.20 12.45 -0.57
CA LYS A 258 23.48 12.50 0.88
C LYS A 258 23.49 13.92 1.48
N ASP A 259 23.33 14.95 0.65
CA ASP A 259 23.54 16.36 1.02
C ASP A 259 22.23 17.14 1.30
N LEU A 260 21.07 16.47 1.34
CA LEU A 260 19.83 17.08 1.86
C LEU A 260 19.79 16.89 3.38
N PRO A 261 19.50 17.94 4.18
CA PRO A 261 19.49 17.84 5.63
C PRO A 261 18.22 17.12 6.07
N PHE A 262 18.19 15.79 5.93
CA PHE A 262 17.39 15.00 6.86
C PHE A 262 18.07 15.15 8.21
N SER A 263 17.31 15.65 9.19
CA SER A 263 17.73 15.60 10.59
C SER A 263 18.21 14.19 10.87
N SER A 264 19.51 14.05 11.08
CA SER A 264 20.15 12.81 11.45
C SER A 264 19.64 12.43 12.85
N GLY A 265 18.49 11.77 12.90
CA GLY A 265 18.16 10.90 14.01
C GLY A 265 19.25 9.84 14.06
N HIS A 266 20.10 9.91 15.08
CA HIS A 266 21.13 8.92 15.33
C HIS A 266 20.50 7.52 15.38
N TYR A 267 20.68 6.75 14.31
CA TYR A 267 20.56 5.29 14.39
C TYR A 267 21.92 4.78 14.87
N GLU A 268 22.07 4.58 16.18
CA GLU A 268 23.17 3.79 16.70
C GLU A 268 22.95 2.33 16.28
N VAL A 269 23.73 1.89 15.29
CA VAL A 269 23.93 0.48 15.00
C VAL A 269 24.82 -0.07 16.10
N VAL A 270 24.21 -0.70 17.11
CA VAL A 270 24.95 -1.47 18.10
C VAL A 270 25.38 -2.78 17.45
N TYR A 271 26.64 -2.84 17.02
CA TYR A 271 27.30 -4.11 16.74
C TYR A 271 27.52 -4.83 18.07
N GLY A 272 26.78 -5.92 18.30
CA GLY A 272 27.10 -6.88 19.35
C GLY A 272 28.30 -7.71 18.91
N GLU A 273 29.42 -7.58 19.62
CA GLU A 273 30.51 -8.54 19.56
C GLU A 273 30.11 -9.82 20.30
N TRP A 274 30.49 -10.97 19.74
CA TRP A 274 30.27 -12.32 20.27
C TRP A 274 31.18 -12.65 21.45
#